data_AF-A0A8J5XFV8-F1
#
_entry.id   AF-A0A8J5XFV8-F1
#
_cell.length_a   1.000
_cell.length_b   1.000
_cell.length_c   1.000
_cell.angle_alpha   90.00
_cell.angle_beta   90.00
_cell.angle_gamma   90.00
#
_symmetry.space_group_name_H-M   'P 1'
#
loop_
_entity.id
_entity.type
_entity.pdbx_description
1 polymer ?
#
loop_
_entity_poly.entity_id
_entity_poly.type
_entity_poly.pdbx_seq_one_letter_code
_entity_poly.pdbx_strand_id
1 'polypeptide(L)'
;MLSRVVCQRALAAPCRRLLSTSAGSGTGAGSGTGASSATPYLLAGTGAALGAVALGASGVFGAGRADAKAPEQAAADASLFAAMEKRLSALEVQLAGGKQMALVFIKPHACNPKVIELVRAKLGAAGIRIASEGTIGAEQIDKQMLIDNHYGAIAAKAVKLKPSQLNVPAKGKAEFQKLFGISWDDALAKGLVYNAADALAKIGGDGFELDKRWSNLQRSTDLLKFGGGFYVGKIGDIFVINGFYAAMRAAYTTPPAKLHYFTVQWPTERLSWASFRADVLGATNPADAEKGSVRRDILEGWESLGLASKPNVGENGVHASASPFEALAERMNWTGVPLREDAFGRGLLAAGVPAETIAAWTEDPQVALGGKKGSLFDLLEDRDADDVLAIAPKISAA
;
A
#
# COMPACT_ATOMS: atom_id res chain seq x y z
N MET A 1 -27.77 -48.79 23.31
CA MET A 1 -26.84 -49.85 22.86
C MET A 1 -26.14 -49.33 21.61
N LEU A 2 -24.98 -48.67 21.76
CA LEU A 2 -23.65 -49.26 21.59
C LEU A 2 -23.43 -49.87 20.21
N SER A 3 -22.70 -49.16 19.35
CA SER A 3 -21.45 -49.72 18.82
C SER A 3 -20.52 -48.65 18.26
N ARG A 4 -19.34 -48.58 18.87
CA ARG A 4 -18.15 -47.87 18.40
C ARG A 4 -17.47 -48.72 17.32
N VAL A 5 -16.94 -48.11 16.27
CA VAL A 5 -15.90 -48.73 15.44
C VAL A 5 -14.70 -47.80 15.42
N VAL A 6 -13.61 -48.32 15.97
CA VAL A 6 -12.24 -47.82 15.86
C VAL A 6 -11.60 -48.54 14.67
N CYS A 7 -10.85 -47.84 13.82
CA CYS A 7 -9.81 -48.48 13.02
C CYS A 7 -8.57 -47.58 12.92
N GLN A 8 -7.42 -48.18 13.15
CA GLN A 8 -6.06 -47.62 13.21
C GLN A 8 -5.27 -47.97 11.93
N ARG A 9 -4.17 -47.21 11.72
CA ARG A 9 -3.01 -47.43 10.82
C ARG A 9 -3.21 -46.99 9.35
N ALA A 10 -2.24 -46.38 8.66
CA ALA A 10 -0.80 -46.53 8.75
C ALA A 10 0.01 -45.25 8.40
N LEU A 11 1.14 -45.10 9.08
CA LEU A 11 2.27 -44.23 8.75
C LEU A 11 3.10 -44.86 7.62
N ALA A 12 3.54 -44.08 6.64
CA ALA A 12 4.59 -44.44 5.70
C ALA A 12 5.68 -43.34 5.71
N ALA A 13 6.92 -43.77 5.94
CA ALA A 13 8.14 -42.99 6.09
C ALA A 13 8.83 -42.75 4.73
N PRO A 14 9.88 -41.89 4.66
CA PRO A 14 10.36 -41.26 3.42
C PRO A 14 11.41 -42.09 2.67
N CYS A 15 11.46 -41.88 1.35
CA CYS A 15 12.38 -42.54 0.44
C CYS A 15 13.79 -41.90 0.51
N ARG A 16 14.79 -42.70 0.89
CA ARG A 16 16.23 -42.41 0.77
C ARG A 16 16.64 -42.49 -0.70
N ARG A 17 17.55 -41.59 -1.13
CA ARG A 17 18.41 -41.82 -2.30
C ARG A 17 19.87 -41.89 -1.87
N LEU A 18 20.56 -42.84 -2.48
CA LEU A 18 21.89 -43.36 -2.17
C LEU A 18 23.02 -42.41 -2.59
N LEU A 19 24.08 -42.45 -1.79
CA LEU A 19 25.44 -42.00 -2.09
C LEU A 19 26.05 -42.85 -3.22
N SER A 20 26.83 -42.22 -4.09
CA SER A 20 27.95 -42.90 -4.75
C SER A 20 29.27 -42.21 -4.35
N THR A 21 30.26 -43.06 -4.16
CA THR A 21 31.63 -42.77 -3.74
C THR A 21 32.57 -42.78 -4.94
N SER A 22 33.52 -41.85 -5.02
CA SER A 22 34.90 -42.19 -5.38
C SER A 22 35.87 -41.14 -4.83
N ALA A 23 37.02 -41.63 -4.39
CA ALA A 23 38.03 -40.94 -3.60
C ALA A 23 39.33 -40.66 -4.39
N GLY A 24 40.10 -39.68 -3.91
CA GLY A 24 41.56 -39.52 -4.07
C GLY A 24 42.02 -38.68 -5.27
N SER A 25 43.02 -37.79 -5.18
CA SER A 25 44.06 -37.63 -4.15
C SER A 25 44.85 -36.31 -4.31
N GLY A 26 45.36 -35.78 -3.17
CA GLY A 26 46.53 -34.90 -3.01
C GLY A 26 46.41 -33.41 -3.39
N THR A 27 47.05 -32.43 -2.74
CA THR A 27 47.90 -32.30 -1.54
C THR A 27 48.19 -30.79 -1.39
N GLY A 28 48.30 -30.27 -0.16
CA GLY A 28 48.96 -28.98 0.16
C GLY A 28 48.01 -27.81 0.46
N ALA A 29 47.68 -27.46 1.71
CA ALA A 29 48.46 -26.93 2.84
C ALA A 29 48.57 -25.38 2.86
N GLY A 30 48.14 -24.78 3.98
CA GLY A 30 48.43 -23.38 4.40
C GLY A 30 47.19 -22.49 4.58
N SER A 31 46.53 -22.50 5.75
CA SER A 31 46.63 -21.49 6.85
C SER A 31 45.98 -20.13 6.54
N GLY A 32 45.14 -19.49 7.35
CA GLY A 32 44.68 -19.70 8.73
C GLY A 32 43.35 -18.95 8.97
N THR A 33 42.50 -19.51 9.82
CA THR A 33 42.09 -19.00 11.16
C THR A 33 41.21 -17.75 11.18
N GLY A 34 39.97 -17.92 11.65
CA GLY A 34 39.09 -16.82 12.07
C GLY A 34 37.63 -17.24 12.25
N ALA A 35 37.35 -18.18 13.17
CA ALA A 35 36.00 -18.47 13.62
C ALA A 35 35.58 -17.47 14.71
N SER A 36 34.31 -17.03 14.73
CA SER A 36 33.36 -17.44 15.78
C SER A 36 32.05 -16.63 15.78
N SER A 37 30.97 -17.41 15.80
CA SER A 37 29.73 -17.27 16.59
C SER A 37 28.80 -16.06 16.45
N ALA A 38 27.60 -16.39 16.00
CA ALA A 38 26.34 -15.71 16.27
C ALA A 38 25.91 -15.76 17.74
N THR A 39 25.07 -14.79 18.16
CA THR A 39 24.00 -14.94 19.18
C THR A 39 23.06 -13.71 19.11
N PRO A 40 21.86 -13.70 19.74
CA PRO A 40 20.60 -13.43 19.04
C PRO A 40 19.82 -12.21 19.57
N TYR A 41 18.70 -11.92 18.91
CA TYR A 41 17.64 -11.02 19.37
C TYR A 41 16.87 -11.59 20.58
N LEU A 42 16.59 -10.77 21.61
CA LEU A 42 15.30 -10.76 22.31
C LEU A 42 15.06 -9.50 23.18
N LEU A 43 13.79 -9.10 23.14
CA LEU A 43 13.01 -7.98 23.67
C LEU A 43 13.34 -7.38 25.06
N ALA A 44 13.20 -6.05 25.15
CA ALA A 44 12.28 -5.29 26.02
C ALA A 44 12.47 -3.79 25.66
N GLY A 45 11.46 -2.98 25.29
CA GLY A 45 10.22 -2.74 26.01
C GLY A 45 10.46 -1.66 27.07
N THR A 46 10.20 -0.39 26.75
CA THR A 46 9.59 0.67 27.60
C THR A 46 9.93 2.07 27.07
N GLY A 47 8.93 2.94 27.03
CA GLY A 47 9.01 4.29 26.49
C GLY A 47 9.93 5.21 27.30
N ALA A 48 10.63 6.09 26.59
CA ALA A 48 11.30 7.22 27.21
C ALA A 48 10.28 8.35 27.42
N ALA A 49 9.73 8.37 28.62
CA ALA A 49 9.11 9.55 29.19
C ALA A 49 10.15 10.68 29.29
N LEU A 50 9.69 11.91 29.01
CA LEU A 50 10.33 13.15 29.43
C LEU A 50 10.63 13.08 30.93
N GLY A 51 11.91 13.02 31.29
CA GLY A 51 12.38 13.03 32.67
C GLY A 51 13.64 13.88 32.78
N ALA A 52 13.51 15.04 33.44
CA ALA A 52 14.60 15.96 33.72
C ALA A 52 15.75 15.26 34.46
N VAL A 53 16.97 15.31 33.90
CA VAL A 53 18.18 14.89 34.59
C VAL A 53 18.76 16.11 35.32
N ALA A 54 18.63 16.12 36.64
CA ALA A 54 19.40 16.98 37.51
C ALA A 54 20.86 16.48 37.53
N LEU A 55 21.78 17.26 36.96
CA LEU A 55 23.22 17.03 37.04
C LEU A 55 23.74 17.45 38.42
N GLY A 56 24.04 16.46 39.27
CA GLY A 56 24.91 16.66 40.42
C GLY A 56 26.37 16.45 40.02
N ALA A 57 27.12 17.53 39.80
CA ALA A 57 28.57 17.49 39.64
C ALA A 57 29.23 18.25 40.79
N SER A 58 29.80 17.50 41.74
CA SER A 58 30.79 18.01 42.69
C SER A 58 32.17 17.81 42.09
N GLY A 59 32.87 18.90 41.78
CA GLY A 59 34.24 18.86 41.25
C GLY A 59 34.75 20.28 41.02
N VAL A 60 35.71 20.67 41.85
CA VAL A 60 36.15 22.05 42.10
C VAL A 60 37.42 22.41 41.29
N PHE A 61 37.54 23.70 40.95
CA PHE A 61 38.66 24.45 40.36
C PHE A 61 38.87 24.45 38.83
N GLY A 62 38.24 25.46 38.23
CA GLY A 62 38.60 26.10 36.97
C GLY A 62 37.64 27.26 36.74
N ALA A 63 37.92 28.43 37.31
CA ALA A 63 37.08 29.62 37.19
C ALA A 63 37.16 30.23 35.77
N GLY A 64 36.60 29.51 34.79
CA GLY A 64 36.10 30.12 33.56
C GLY A 64 34.67 30.55 33.81
N ARG A 65 34.42 31.85 33.84
CA ARG A 65 33.08 32.44 33.83
C ARG A 65 32.35 31.87 32.61
N ALA A 66 31.42 30.93 32.81
CA ALA A 66 30.38 30.71 31.82
C ALA A 66 29.49 31.95 31.92
N ASP A 67 29.82 32.98 31.16
CA ASP A 67 29.00 34.18 31.06
C ASP A 67 27.62 33.73 30.57
N ALA A 68 26.64 33.76 31.47
CA ALA A 68 25.24 33.60 31.09
C ALA A 68 24.96 34.70 30.06
N LYS A 69 24.65 34.30 28.82
CA LYS A 69 24.35 35.26 27.74
C LYS A 69 23.32 36.26 28.24
N ALA A 70 23.58 37.54 28.00
CA ALA A 70 22.63 38.60 28.34
C ALA A 70 21.25 38.26 27.75
N PRO A 71 20.14 38.49 28.47
CA PRO A 71 18.80 38.08 28.04
C PRO A 71 18.42 38.59 26.65
N GLU A 72 18.94 39.74 26.24
CA GLU A 72 18.80 40.29 24.89
C GLU A 72 19.50 39.45 23.81
N GLN A 73 20.68 38.92 24.09
CA GLN A 73 21.43 38.05 23.19
C GLN A 73 20.82 36.65 23.10
N ALA A 74 20.29 36.12 24.21
CA ALA A 74 19.51 34.88 24.21
C ALA A 74 18.20 35.02 23.39
N ALA A 75 17.53 36.16 23.47
CA ALA A 75 16.33 36.46 22.67
C ALA A 75 16.67 36.62 21.18
N ALA A 76 17.78 37.30 20.85
CA ALA A 76 18.25 37.44 19.47
C ALA A 76 18.62 36.08 18.84
N ASP A 77 19.32 35.23 19.58
CA ASP A 77 19.65 33.87 19.15
C ASP A 77 18.38 33.04 18.91
N ALA A 78 17.41 33.07 19.83
CA ALA A 78 16.13 32.36 19.68
C ALA A 78 15.35 32.84 18.44
N SER A 79 15.35 34.15 18.17
CA SER A 79 14.72 34.71 16.97
C SER A 79 15.42 34.27 15.69
N LEU A 80 16.76 34.18 15.69
CA LEU A 80 17.53 33.70 14.54
C LEU A 80 17.25 32.20 14.28
N PHE A 81 17.25 31.37 15.32
CA PHE A 81 16.91 29.95 15.21
C PHE A 81 15.51 29.76 14.63
N ALA A 82 14.50 30.46 15.14
CA ALA A 82 13.14 30.38 14.62
C ALA A 82 13.05 30.82 13.13
N ALA A 83 13.81 31.85 12.73
CA ALA A 83 13.88 32.28 11.34
C ALA A 83 14.55 31.24 10.43
N MET A 84 15.62 30.60 10.91
CA MET A 84 16.32 29.53 10.19
C MET A 84 15.43 28.28 10.03
N GLU A 85 14.75 27.86 11.09
CA GLU A 85 13.78 26.75 11.04
C GLU A 85 12.68 27.03 10.02
N LYS A 86 12.08 28.22 10.06
CA LYS A 86 11.05 28.63 9.08
C LYS A 86 11.56 28.57 7.65
N ARG A 87 12.81 29.00 7.40
CA ARG A 87 13.42 28.97 6.07
C ARG A 87 13.72 27.54 5.62
N LEU A 88 14.17 26.68 6.53
CA LEU A 88 14.40 25.26 6.25
C LEU A 88 13.09 24.57 5.87
N SER A 89 12.03 24.75 6.65
CA SER A 89 10.72 24.19 6.35
C SER A 89 10.19 24.68 4.99
N ALA A 90 10.35 25.96 4.68
CA ALA A 90 9.94 26.50 3.38
C ALA A 90 10.71 25.85 2.21
N LEU A 91 12.02 25.61 2.37
CA LEU A 91 12.84 24.92 1.37
C LEU A 91 12.45 23.43 1.23
N GLU A 92 12.14 22.76 2.33
CA GLU A 92 11.65 21.37 2.30
C GLU A 92 10.33 21.24 1.56
N VAL A 93 9.37 22.14 1.82
CA VAL A 93 8.10 22.21 1.07
C VAL A 93 8.36 22.49 -0.41
N GLN A 94 9.22 23.46 -0.74
CA GLN A 94 9.53 23.80 -2.13
C GLN A 94 10.19 22.62 -2.87
N LEU A 95 11.14 21.94 -2.23
CA LEU A 95 11.83 20.78 -2.82
C LEU A 95 10.88 19.60 -3.02
N ALA A 96 10.00 19.34 -2.05
CA ALA A 96 8.99 18.29 -2.14
C ALA A 96 7.93 18.61 -3.20
N GLY A 97 7.50 19.87 -3.32
CA GLY A 97 6.50 20.30 -4.30
C GLY A 97 7.04 20.38 -5.73
N GLY A 98 8.34 20.62 -5.91
CA GLY A 98 8.97 20.69 -7.24
C GLY A 98 9.17 19.34 -7.94
N LYS A 99 8.84 18.23 -7.27
CA LYS A 99 9.09 16.89 -7.77
C LYS A 99 7.97 15.92 -7.41
N GLN A 100 7.50 15.17 -8.40
CA GLN A 100 6.55 14.10 -8.25
C GLN A 100 7.30 12.80 -7.95
N MET A 101 6.77 11.99 -7.04
CA MET A 101 7.33 10.68 -6.69
C MET A 101 6.21 9.66 -6.60
N ALA A 102 6.27 8.60 -7.41
CA ALA A 102 5.25 7.55 -7.46
C ALA A 102 5.85 6.16 -7.19
N LEU A 103 4.99 5.24 -6.76
CA LEU A 103 5.24 3.81 -6.85
C LEU A 103 4.51 3.28 -8.09
N VAL A 104 5.22 2.52 -8.92
CA VAL A 104 4.67 1.77 -10.04
C VAL A 104 5.00 0.31 -9.80
N PHE A 105 4.07 -0.62 -10.00
CA PHE A 105 4.44 -2.04 -9.99
C PHE A 105 3.72 -2.84 -11.06
N ILE A 106 4.40 -3.89 -11.52
CA ILE A 106 3.86 -4.89 -12.43
C ILE A 106 3.16 -5.94 -11.59
N LYS A 107 1.87 -6.15 -11.88
CA LYS A 107 1.02 -7.10 -11.17
C LYS A 107 1.47 -8.55 -11.44
N PRO A 108 1.19 -9.50 -10.53
CA PRO A 108 1.68 -10.88 -10.64
C PRO A 108 1.42 -11.57 -11.98
N HIS A 109 0.21 -11.44 -12.54
CA HIS A 109 -0.15 -12.05 -13.83
C HIS A 109 0.73 -11.58 -15.03
N ALA A 110 1.36 -10.41 -14.91
CA ALA A 110 2.22 -9.82 -15.94
C ALA A 110 3.69 -9.71 -15.53
N CYS A 111 4.07 -10.18 -14.33
CA CYS A 111 5.40 -9.96 -13.78
C CYS A 111 6.45 -10.90 -14.40
N ASN A 112 6.94 -10.54 -15.59
CA ASN A 112 7.98 -11.24 -16.33
C ASN A 112 9.02 -10.25 -16.93
N PRO A 113 10.19 -10.74 -17.39
CA PRO A 113 11.26 -9.86 -17.90
C PRO A 113 10.85 -8.93 -19.04
N LYS A 114 10.01 -9.38 -19.99
CA LYS A 114 9.58 -8.58 -21.14
C LYS A 114 8.71 -7.40 -20.72
N VAL A 115 7.80 -7.62 -19.77
CA VAL A 115 6.95 -6.55 -19.24
C VAL A 115 7.77 -5.58 -18.39
N ILE A 116 8.74 -6.07 -17.61
CA ILE A 116 9.68 -5.23 -16.86
C ILE A 116 10.44 -4.29 -17.81
N GLU A 117 10.97 -4.82 -18.92
CA GLU A 117 11.67 -4.03 -19.94
C GLU A 117 10.75 -3.02 -20.62
N LEU A 118 9.52 -3.41 -20.99
CA LEU A 118 8.52 -2.51 -21.57
C LEU A 118 8.22 -1.33 -20.64
N VAL A 119 7.92 -1.60 -19.37
CA VAL A 119 7.60 -0.56 -18.39
C VAL A 119 8.79 0.35 -18.17
N ARG A 120 10.01 -0.19 -18.03
CA ARG A 120 11.24 0.59 -17.91
C ARG A 120 11.44 1.53 -19.09
N ALA A 121 11.26 1.03 -20.32
CA ALA A 121 11.38 1.82 -21.54
C ALA A 121 10.34 2.94 -21.63
N LYS A 122 9.08 2.64 -21.27
CA LYS A 122 7.98 3.62 -21.29
C LYS A 122 8.18 4.75 -20.29
N LEU A 123 8.59 4.42 -19.06
CA LEU A 123 8.95 5.42 -18.05
C LEU A 123 10.09 6.31 -18.53
N GLY A 124 11.16 5.73 -19.08
CA GLY A 124 12.29 6.47 -19.64
C GLY A 124 11.90 7.40 -20.78
N ALA A 125 11.06 6.92 -21.72
CA ALA A 125 10.56 7.71 -22.84
C ALA A 125 9.69 8.91 -22.39
N ALA A 126 8.97 8.77 -21.27
CA ALA A 126 8.21 9.86 -20.66
C ALA A 126 9.09 10.83 -19.84
N GLY A 127 10.42 10.64 -19.82
CA GLY A 127 11.33 11.46 -19.01
C GLY A 127 11.22 11.20 -17.50
N ILE A 128 10.62 10.07 -17.11
CA ILE A 128 10.47 9.65 -15.72
C ILE A 128 11.71 8.86 -15.31
N ARG A 129 12.36 9.30 -14.23
CA ARG A 129 13.54 8.63 -13.68
C ARG A 129 13.11 7.54 -12.70
N ILE A 130 13.68 6.34 -12.85
CA ILE A 130 13.60 5.28 -11.84
C ILE A 130 14.61 5.60 -10.74
N ALA A 131 14.14 5.73 -9.50
CA ALA A 131 14.95 5.97 -8.31
C ALA A 131 15.42 4.65 -7.67
N SER A 132 14.53 3.66 -7.59
CA SER A 132 14.85 2.29 -7.22
C SER A 132 13.86 1.31 -7.85
N GLU A 133 14.24 0.04 -7.95
CA GLU A 133 13.35 -1.03 -8.39
C GLU A 133 13.67 -2.33 -7.63
N GLY A 134 12.71 -3.24 -7.55
CA GLY A 134 12.87 -4.49 -6.82
C GLY A 134 11.76 -5.48 -7.06
N THR A 135 12.00 -6.75 -6.71
CA THR A 135 11.01 -7.83 -6.83
C THR A 135 10.63 -8.32 -5.44
N ILE A 136 9.33 -8.47 -5.18
CA ILE A 136 8.81 -8.98 -3.91
C ILE A 136 7.97 -10.22 -4.21
N GLY A 137 8.29 -11.33 -3.55
CA GLY A 137 7.59 -12.62 -3.70
C GLY A 137 6.38 -12.74 -2.79
N ALA A 138 5.47 -13.65 -3.17
CA ALA A 138 4.21 -13.93 -2.49
C ALA A 138 4.33 -14.10 -0.98
N GLU A 139 5.34 -14.84 -0.51
CA GLU A 139 5.54 -15.15 0.90
C GLU A 139 5.84 -13.88 1.71
N GLN A 140 6.63 -12.96 1.15
CA GLN A 140 6.91 -11.69 1.79
C GLN A 140 5.68 -10.78 1.78
N ILE A 141 4.96 -10.71 0.65
CA ILE A 141 3.72 -9.93 0.53
C ILE A 141 2.72 -10.37 1.59
N ASP A 142 2.53 -11.68 1.77
CA ASP A 142 1.61 -12.25 2.74
C ASP A 142 2.06 -11.97 4.18
N LYS A 143 3.33 -12.30 4.50
CA LYS A 143 3.87 -12.13 5.85
C LYS A 143 3.85 -10.70 6.35
N GLN A 144 4.13 -9.74 5.46
CA GLN A 144 4.17 -8.31 5.79
C GLN A 144 2.81 -7.61 5.54
N MET A 145 1.78 -8.35 5.09
CA MET A 145 0.46 -7.83 4.76
C MET A 145 0.50 -6.68 3.73
N LEU A 146 1.47 -6.69 2.81
CA LEU A 146 1.74 -5.54 1.94
C LEU A 146 0.53 -5.22 1.06
N ILE A 147 -0.10 -6.25 0.48
CA ILE A 147 -1.27 -6.05 -0.37
C ILE A 147 -2.52 -5.67 0.43
N ASP A 148 -2.62 -6.17 1.67
CA ASP A 148 -3.73 -5.84 2.57
C ASP A 148 -3.67 -4.38 3.01
N ASN A 149 -2.48 -3.88 3.37
CA ASN A 149 -2.25 -2.47 3.70
C ASN A 149 -2.46 -1.56 2.48
N HIS A 150 -1.93 -1.97 1.32
CA HIS A 150 -2.08 -1.22 0.07
C HIS A 150 -3.56 -1.04 -0.33
N TYR A 151 -4.38 -2.07 -0.12
CA TYR A 151 -5.83 -2.00 -0.31
C TYR A 151 -6.60 -1.86 1.01
N GLY A 152 -6.02 -1.21 2.03
CA GLY A 152 -6.54 -1.18 3.40
C GLY A 152 -8.02 -0.83 3.51
N ALA A 153 -8.48 0.18 2.78
CA ALA A 153 -9.88 0.58 2.76
C ALA A 153 -10.83 -0.49 2.16
N ILE A 154 -10.35 -1.27 1.18
CA ILE A 154 -11.10 -2.38 0.56
C ILE A 154 -11.06 -3.60 1.48
N ALA A 155 -9.88 -3.92 2.00
CA ALA A 155 -9.63 -5.02 2.93
C ALA A 155 -10.49 -4.85 4.19
N ALA A 156 -10.46 -3.68 4.81
CA ALA A 156 -11.25 -3.39 6.00
C ALA A 156 -12.74 -3.66 5.78
N LYS A 157 -13.30 -3.24 4.63
CA LYS A 157 -14.71 -3.49 4.28
C LYS A 157 -15.00 -4.96 3.94
N ALA A 158 -14.04 -5.66 3.36
CA ALA A 158 -14.17 -7.05 2.94
C ALA A 158 -14.00 -8.06 4.09
N VAL A 159 -13.14 -7.76 5.08
CA VAL A 159 -12.75 -8.74 6.11
C VAL A 159 -12.91 -8.27 7.56
N LYS A 160 -12.77 -6.98 7.86
CA LYS A 160 -12.67 -6.48 9.25
C LYS A 160 -13.98 -5.90 9.77
N LEU A 161 -14.58 -4.99 9.02
CA LEU A 161 -15.79 -4.28 9.39
C LEU A 161 -17.00 -5.19 9.19
N LYS A 162 -17.91 -5.19 10.16
CA LYS A 162 -19.23 -5.77 10.02
C LYS A 162 -20.09 -4.88 9.12
N PRO A 163 -21.08 -5.45 8.39
CA PRO A 163 -21.96 -4.69 7.52
C PRO A 163 -22.64 -3.48 8.19
N SER A 164 -23.01 -3.60 9.47
CA SER A 164 -23.59 -2.50 10.26
C SER A 164 -22.62 -1.36 10.60
N GLN A 165 -21.32 -1.58 10.46
CA GLN A 165 -20.27 -0.58 10.69
C GLN A 165 -19.87 0.15 9.40
N LEU A 166 -20.41 -0.26 8.24
CA LEU A 166 -20.09 0.34 6.95
C LEU A 166 -20.84 1.67 6.77
N ASN A 167 -20.10 2.73 6.46
CA ASN A 167 -20.68 4.01 6.09
C ASN A 167 -21.08 4.01 4.60
N VAL A 168 -22.28 3.51 4.30
CA VAL A 168 -22.86 3.59 2.95
C VAL A 168 -23.43 5.00 2.72
N PRO A 169 -22.96 5.74 1.69
CA PRO A 169 -23.49 7.08 1.40
C PRO A 169 -25.00 7.07 1.15
N ALA A 170 -25.70 8.16 1.49
CA ALA A 170 -27.15 8.27 1.30
C ALA A 170 -27.59 7.98 -0.15
N LYS A 171 -26.82 8.48 -1.13
CA LYS A 171 -27.01 8.16 -2.55
C LYS A 171 -26.89 6.66 -2.83
N GLY A 172 -25.87 6.00 -2.26
CA GLY A 172 -25.67 4.56 -2.39
C GLY A 172 -26.81 3.75 -1.78
N LYS A 173 -27.33 4.15 -0.61
CA LYS A 173 -28.52 3.51 -0.02
C LYS A 173 -29.76 3.63 -0.91
N ALA A 174 -29.98 4.79 -1.51
CA ALA A 174 -31.09 5.01 -2.44
C ALA A 174 -30.95 4.16 -3.72
N GLU A 175 -29.73 4.10 -4.29
CA GLU A 175 -29.45 3.26 -5.46
C GLU A 175 -29.59 1.76 -5.14
N PHE A 176 -29.16 1.33 -3.95
CA PHE A 176 -29.34 -0.04 -3.46
C PHE A 176 -30.82 -0.42 -3.40
N GLN A 177 -31.64 0.43 -2.77
CA GLN A 177 -33.08 0.20 -2.69
C GLN A 177 -33.74 0.16 -4.06
N LYS A 178 -33.36 1.08 -4.95
CA LYS A 178 -33.87 1.10 -6.33
C LYS A 178 -33.53 -0.17 -7.09
N LEU A 179 -32.32 -0.68 -6.94
CA LEU A 179 -31.83 -1.84 -7.68
C LEU A 179 -32.40 -3.16 -7.13
N PHE A 180 -32.40 -3.32 -5.81
CA PHE A 180 -32.70 -4.60 -5.17
C PHE A 180 -34.09 -4.71 -4.55
N GLY A 181 -34.86 -3.61 -4.53
CA GLY A 181 -36.23 -3.59 -4.00
C GLY A 181 -36.32 -3.71 -2.47
N ILE A 182 -35.21 -3.58 -1.75
CA ILE A 182 -35.13 -3.61 -0.29
C ILE A 182 -34.23 -2.48 0.21
N SER A 183 -34.64 -1.79 1.28
CA SER A 183 -33.79 -0.75 1.86
C SER A 183 -32.52 -1.36 2.46
N TRP A 184 -31.43 -0.58 2.51
CA TRP A 184 -30.18 -1.03 3.13
C TRP A 184 -30.39 -1.45 4.60
N ASP A 185 -31.17 -0.66 5.34
CA ASP A 185 -31.40 -0.90 6.77
C ASP A 185 -32.28 -2.14 6.98
N ASP A 186 -33.27 -2.41 6.11
CA ASP A 186 -34.04 -3.66 6.14
C ASP A 186 -33.20 -4.89 5.79
N ALA A 187 -32.29 -4.77 4.81
CA ALA A 187 -31.39 -5.85 4.45
C ALA A 187 -30.45 -6.21 5.61
N LEU A 188 -29.96 -5.20 6.35
CA LEU A 188 -29.21 -5.40 7.59
C LEU A 188 -30.07 -6.05 8.68
N ALA A 189 -31.28 -5.54 8.92
CA ALA A 189 -32.18 -6.06 9.95
C ALA A 189 -32.59 -7.52 9.69
N LYS A 190 -32.73 -7.91 8.42
CA LYS A 190 -32.99 -9.29 7.99
C LYS A 190 -31.74 -10.18 7.96
N GLY A 191 -30.55 -9.65 8.27
CA GLY A 191 -29.30 -10.39 8.26
C GLY A 191 -28.88 -10.87 6.86
N LEU A 192 -29.18 -10.09 5.81
CA LEU A 192 -28.90 -10.46 4.42
C LEU A 192 -27.56 -9.94 3.90
N VAL A 193 -26.93 -9.01 4.62
CA VAL A 193 -25.68 -8.37 4.19
C VAL A 193 -24.50 -9.01 4.91
N TYR A 194 -23.44 -9.29 4.16
CA TYR A 194 -22.21 -9.92 4.64
C TYR A 194 -21.00 -9.22 4.04
N ASN A 195 -19.92 -9.10 4.80
CA ASN A 195 -18.61 -8.84 4.19
C ASN A 195 -18.09 -10.12 3.50
N ALA A 196 -17.04 -10.03 2.69
CA ALA A 196 -16.51 -11.18 1.97
C ALA A 196 -16.12 -12.34 2.90
N ALA A 197 -15.48 -12.05 4.04
CA ALA A 197 -15.08 -13.08 5.01
C ALA A 197 -16.28 -13.82 5.63
N ASP A 198 -17.31 -13.09 6.06
CA ASP A 198 -18.52 -13.66 6.65
C ASP A 198 -19.37 -14.38 5.57
N ALA A 199 -19.35 -13.90 4.32
CA ALA A 199 -20.02 -14.54 3.19
C ALA A 199 -19.38 -15.89 2.87
N LEU A 200 -18.04 -15.99 2.90
CA LEU A 200 -17.32 -17.26 2.76
C LEU A 200 -17.74 -18.26 3.85
N ALA A 201 -17.77 -17.81 5.11
CA ALA A 201 -18.20 -18.65 6.22
C ALA A 201 -19.66 -19.13 6.10
N LYS A 202 -20.53 -18.33 5.48
CA LYS A 202 -21.96 -18.66 5.29
C LYS A 202 -22.22 -19.57 4.09
N ILE A 203 -21.66 -19.24 2.94
CA ILE A 203 -21.92 -19.97 1.68
C ILE A 203 -21.23 -21.34 1.70
N GLY A 204 -20.11 -21.44 2.43
CA GLY A 204 -19.19 -22.58 2.35
C GLY A 204 -18.35 -22.49 1.08
N GLY A 205 -17.05 -22.73 1.20
CA GLY A 205 -16.09 -22.64 0.10
C GLY A 205 -14.86 -21.79 0.46
N ASP A 206 -14.02 -21.58 -0.55
CA ASP A 206 -12.83 -20.74 -0.51
C ASP A 206 -13.03 -19.43 -1.29
N GLY A 207 -12.01 -18.56 -1.23
CA GLY A 207 -12.03 -17.27 -1.92
C GLY A 207 -12.24 -17.37 -3.44
N PHE A 208 -11.87 -18.49 -4.05
CA PHE A 208 -12.00 -18.70 -5.49
C PHE A 208 -13.46 -18.98 -5.88
N GLU A 209 -14.18 -19.73 -5.05
CA GLU A 209 -15.60 -20.02 -5.31
C GLU A 209 -16.49 -18.79 -5.12
N LEU A 210 -16.17 -17.92 -4.15
CA LEU A 210 -16.84 -16.63 -4.02
C LEU A 210 -16.53 -15.73 -5.22
N ASP A 211 -15.27 -15.66 -5.65
CA ASP A 211 -14.89 -14.85 -6.81
C ASP A 211 -15.51 -15.35 -8.12
N LYS A 212 -15.63 -16.68 -8.30
CA LYS A 212 -16.35 -17.26 -9.45
C LYS A 212 -17.81 -16.82 -9.47
N ARG A 213 -18.49 -16.72 -8.32
CA ARG A 213 -19.86 -16.18 -8.26
C ARG A 213 -19.86 -14.68 -8.52
N TRP A 214 -18.91 -13.96 -7.94
CA TRP A 214 -18.77 -12.51 -8.07
C TRP A 214 -18.48 -12.04 -9.49
N SER A 215 -17.58 -12.72 -10.20
CA SER A 215 -17.15 -12.38 -11.57
C SER A 215 -18.26 -12.53 -12.62
N ASN A 216 -19.32 -13.27 -12.30
CA ASN A 216 -20.52 -13.38 -13.13
C ASN A 216 -21.53 -12.24 -12.91
N LEU A 217 -21.31 -11.39 -11.90
CA LEU A 217 -22.19 -10.26 -11.61
C LEU A 217 -22.01 -9.14 -12.65
N GLN A 218 -23.12 -8.53 -13.02
CA GLN A 218 -23.23 -7.42 -13.94
C GLN A 218 -23.53 -6.10 -13.20
N ARG A 219 -22.73 -5.08 -13.53
CA ARG A 219 -22.93 -3.72 -13.00
C ARG A 219 -24.34 -3.24 -13.30
N SER A 220 -24.95 -2.62 -12.29
CA SER A 220 -26.32 -2.06 -12.35
C SER A 220 -27.43 -3.10 -12.53
N THR A 221 -27.12 -4.39 -12.40
CA THR A 221 -28.10 -5.49 -12.37
C THR A 221 -28.08 -6.17 -11.01
N ASP A 222 -26.93 -6.75 -10.66
CA ASP A 222 -26.70 -7.47 -9.40
C ASP A 222 -25.41 -7.00 -8.69
N LEU A 223 -24.66 -6.06 -9.29
CA LEU A 223 -23.49 -5.41 -8.71
C LEU A 223 -23.66 -3.89 -8.68
N LEU A 224 -23.52 -3.29 -7.49
CA LEU A 224 -23.58 -1.84 -7.27
C LEU A 224 -22.25 -1.32 -6.68
N LYS A 225 -21.80 -0.15 -7.15
CA LYS A 225 -20.63 0.57 -6.62
C LYS A 225 -21.10 1.72 -5.74
N PHE A 226 -20.75 1.70 -4.46
CA PHE A 226 -21.04 2.80 -3.53
C PHE A 226 -20.00 3.92 -3.60
N GLY A 227 -18.76 3.61 -3.95
CA GLY A 227 -17.64 4.56 -4.01
C GLY A 227 -16.32 3.89 -4.40
N GLY A 228 -15.20 4.61 -4.28
CA GLY A 228 -13.86 4.05 -4.47
C GLY A 228 -13.67 2.76 -3.67
N GLY A 229 -13.35 1.65 -4.35
CA GLY A 229 -13.11 0.36 -3.69
C GLY A 229 -14.28 -0.23 -2.86
N PHE A 230 -15.50 0.30 -2.97
CA PHE A 230 -16.65 -0.14 -2.16
C PHE A 230 -17.82 -0.61 -3.03
N TYR A 231 -18.03 -1.92 -3.04
CA TYR A 231 -19.00 -2.60 -3.90
C TYR A 231 -19.89 -3.54 -3.09
N VAL A 232 -21.13 -3.70 -3.55
CA VAL A 232 -22.06 -4.74 -3.08
C VAL A 232 -22.57 -5.56 -4.27
N GLY A 233 -22.44 -6.88 -4.16
CA GLY A 233 -22.95 -7.84 -5.13
C GLY A 233 -24.04 -8.70 -4.53
N LYS A 234 -25.11 -8.99 -5.27
CA LYS A 234 -26.15 -9.94 -4.86
C LYS A 234 -25.76 -11.34 -5.33
N ILE A 235 -25.51 -12.24 -4.37
CA ILE A 235 -25.15 -13.64 -4.63
C ILE A 235 -26.23 -14.52 -4.01
N GLY A 236 -27.08 -15.12 -4.85
CA GLY A 236 -28.28 -15.81 -4.37
C GLY A 236 -29.19 -14.84 -3.59
N ASP A 237 -29.50 -15.20 -2.35
CA ASP A 237 -30.39 -14.43 -1.48
C ASP A 237 -29.66 -13.44 -0.56
N ILE A 238 -28.33 -13.31 -0.69
CA ILE A 238 -27.52 -12.43 0.17
C ILE A 238 -26.82 -11.33 -0.62
N PHE A 239 -26.44 -10.28 0.10
CA PHE A 239 -25.62 -9.18 -0.38
C PHE A 239 -24.21 -9.31 0.18
N VAL A 240 -23.21 -9.33 -0.69
CA VAL A 240 -21.80 -9.50 -0.32
C VAL A 240 -21.04 -8.21 -0.60
N ILE A 241 -20.26 -7.75 0.36
CA ILE A 241 -19.39 -6.59 0.22
C ILE A 241 -18.00 -7.02 -0.26
N ASN A 242 -17.55 -6.43 -1.36
CA ASN A 242 -16.22 -6.64 -1.95
C ASN A 242 -15.84 -8.14 -2.09
N GLY A 243 -16.74 -8.98 -2.60
CA GLY A 243 -16.54 -10.44 -2.68
C GLY A 243 -15.36 -10.88 -3.54
N PHE A 244 -14.84 -10.02 -4.42
CA PHE A 244 -13.61 -10.23 -5.18
C PHE A 244 -12.32 -10.22 -4.33
N TYR A 245 -12.37 -9.67 -3.11
CA TYR A 245 -11.16 -9.36 -2.35
C TYR A 245 -10.30 -10.59 -2.06
N ALA A 246 -10.92 -11.72 -1.74
CA ALA A 246 -10.20 -12.94 -1.38
C ALA A 246 -9.35 -13.48 -2.55
N ALA A 247 -9.92 -13.55 -3.76
CA ALA A 247 -9.18 -13.95 -4.95
C ALA A 247 -8.15 -12.90 -5.37
N MET A 248 -8.50 -11.61 -5.27
CA MET A 248 -7.54 -10.52 -5.51
C MET A 248 -6.32 -10.65 -4.60
N ARG A 249 -6.51 -10.86 -3.30
CA ARG A 249 -5.40 -11.06 -2.34
C ARG A 249 -4.57 -12.29 -2.72
N ALA A 250 -5.22 -13.42 -2.98
CA ALA A 250 -4.55 -14.67 -3.35
C ALA A 250 -3.65 -14.53 -4.59
N ALA A 251 -4.04 -13.71 -5.57
CA ALA A 251 -3.22 -13.44 -6.75
C ALA A 251 -1.85 -12.82 -6.42
N TYR A 252 -1.69 -12.17 -5.26
CA TYR A 252 -0.42 -11.62 -4.78
C TYR A 252 0.26 -12.48 -3.72
N THR A 253 -0.50 -13.25 -2.93
CA THR A 253 0.02 -13.98 -1.76
C THR A 253 0.22 -15.48 -1.98
N THR A 254 -0.21 -16.02 -3.12
CA THR A 254 -0.05 -17.45 -3.45
C THR A 254 1.20 -17.67 -4.31
N PRO A 255 2.21 -18.44 -3.85
CA PRO A 255 3.37 -18.79 -4.66
C PRO A 255 2.98 -19.48 -5.99
N PRO A 256 3.72 -19.25 -7.10
CA PRO A 256 4.96 -18.48 -7.20
C PRO A 256 4.74 -16.99 -7.55
N ALA A 257 3.59 -16.40 -7.16
CA ALA A 257 3.32 -14.99 -7.44
C ALA A 257 4.43 -14.07 -6.92
N LYS A 258 4.65 -12.99 -7.67
CA LYS A 258 5.60 -11.93 -7.36
C LYS A 258 5.19 -10.67 -8.06
N LEU A 259 5.63 -9.53 -7.56
CA LEU A 259 5.53 -8.27 -8.28
C LEU A 259 6.91 -7.64 -8.44
N HIS A 260 7.04 -6.79 -9.43
CA HIS A 260 8.22 -5.96 -9.63
C HIS A 260 7.81 -4.49 -9.50
N TYR A 261 8.39 -3.78 -8.53
CA TYR A 261 8.10 -2.38 -8.28
C TYR A 261 9.21 -1.48 -8.81
N PHE A 262 8.82 -0.24 -9.10
CA PHE A 262 9.68 0.90 -9.38
C PHE A 262 9.24 2.05 -8.47
N THR A 263 10.17 2.63 -7.73
CA THR A 263 9.98 3.99 -7.22
C THR A 263 10.49 4.94 -8.30
N VAL A 264 9.65 5.89 -8.69
CA VAL A 264 9.92 6.76 -9.84
C VAL A 264 9.76 8.23 -9.46
N GLN A 265 10.40 9.10 -10.24
CA GLN A 265 10.36 10.52 -10.00
C GLN A 265 10.48 11.35 -11.27
N TRP A 266 9.84 12.52 -11.27
CA TRP A 266 9.94 13.51 -12.34
C TRP A 266 9.66 14.94 -11.80
N PRO A 267 10.09 16.01 -12.48
CA PRO A 267 9.75 17.38 -12.08
C PRO A 267 8.25 17.65 -12.21
N THR A 268 7.64 18.29 -11.20
CA THR A 268 6.19 18.59 -11.20
C THR A 268 5.75 19.39 -12.42
N GLU A 269 6.55 20.38 -12.80
CA GLU A 269 6.28 21.25 -13.96
C GLU A 269 6.29 20.55 -15.32
N ARG A 270 6.87 19.34 -15.43
CA ARG A 270 6.97 18.63 -16.71
C ARG A 270 5.79 17.73 -17.03
N LEU A 271 5.18 17.16 -16.01
CA LEU A 271 4.13 16.14 -16.16
C LEU A 271 3.26 16.15 -14.92
N SER A 272 2.00 16.56 -15.09
CA SER A 272 1.01 16.49 -14.03
C SER A 272 0.70 15.03 -13.66
N TRP A 273 0.20 14.82 -12.46
CA TRP A 273 -0.16 13.49 -11.97
C TRP A 273 -1.29 12.88 -12.81
N ALA A 274 -2.27 13.72 -13.16
CA ALA A 274 -3.37 13.35 -14.06
C ALA A 274 -2.83 12.82 -15.41
N SER A 275 -1.91 13.54 -16.06
CA SER A 275 -1.31 13.11 -17.32
C SER A 275 -0.40 11.89 -17.16
N PHE A 276 0.32 11.77 -16.04
CA PHE A 276 1.06 10.54 -15.73
C PHE A 276 0.13 9.31 -15.72
N ARG A 277 -1.04 9.41 -15.08
CA ARG A 277 -2.00 8.30 -15.03
C ARG A 277 -2.74 8.09 -16.35
N ALA A 278 -3.18 9.16 -17.01
CA ALA A 278 -3.95 9.08 -18.24
C ALA A 278 -3.10 8.69 -19.45
N ASP A 279 -1.97 9.36 -19.64
CA ASP A 279 -1.20 9.32 -20.89
C ASP A 279 -0.05 8.31 -20.82
N VAL A 280 0.67 8.25 -19.70
CA VAL A 280 1.82 7.34 -19.53
C VAL A 280 1.35 5.96 -19.11
N LEU A 281 0.57 5.86 -18.04
CA LEU A 281 0.10 4.57 -17.53
C LEU A 281 -1.06 4.01 -18.38
N GLY A 282 -2.05 4.85 -18.68
CA GLY A 282 -3.25 4.49 -19.43
C GLY A 282 -4.45 4.16 -18.52
N ALA A 283 -5.66 4.23 -19.08
CA ALA A 283 -6.90 3.92 -18.35
C ALA A 283 -6.89 2.53 -17.70
N THR A 284 -7.60 2.39 -16.57
CA THR A 284 -7.65 1.13 -15.80
C THR A 284 -8.15 -0.05 -16.63
N ASN A 285 -9.14 0.18 -17.49
CA ASN A 285 -9.51 -0.76 -18.53
C ASN A 285 -8.53 -0.60 -19.71
N PRO A 286 -7.68 -1.58 -20.02
CA PRO A 286 -6.69 -1.44 -21.09
C PRO A 286 -7.30 -1.16 -22.48
N ALA A 287 -8.55 -1.57 -22.70
CA ALA A 287 -9.26 -1.31 -23.97
C ALA A 287 -9.58 0.18 -24.17
N ASP A 288 -9.76 0.92 -23.07
CA ASP A 288 -10.04 2.36 -23.06
C ASP A 288 -8.74 3.18 -22.88
N ALA A 289 -7.59 2.52 -22.73
CA ALA A 289 -6.32 3.19 -22.54
C ALA A 289 -5.79 3.78 -23.85
N GLU A 290 -5.24 5.00 -23.77
CA GLU A 290 -4.68 5.72 -24.90
C GLU A 290 -3.55 4.94 -25.57
N LYS A 291 -3.47 5.06 -26.91
CA LYS A 291 -2.40 4.41 -27.68
C LYS A 291 -1.03 4.91 -27.24
N GLY A 292 -0.11 3.97 -27.03
CA GLY A 292 1.24 4.27 -26.55
C GLY A 292 1.37 4.28 -25.03
N SER A 293 0.27 4.26 -24.28
CA SER A 293 0.32 4.08 -22.82
C SER A 293 0.75 2.66 -22.43
N VAL A 294 1.28 2.50 -21.22
CA VAL A 294 1.78 1.20 -20.72
C VAL A 294 0.70 0.11 -20.78
N ARG A 295 -0.51 0.39 -20.27
CA ARG A 295 -1.61 -0.58 -20.25
C ARG A 295 -2.06 -0.96 -21.66
N ARG A 296 -2.08 0.01 -22.58
CA ARG A 296 -2.47 -0.22 -23.96
C ARG A 296 -1.46 -1.09 -24.70
N ASP A 297 -0.17 -0.82 -24.54
CA ASP A 297 0.89 -1.62 -25.15
C ASP A 297 0.94 -3.05 -24.57
N ILE A 298 0.67 -3.22 -23.26
CA ILE A 298 0.53 -4.55 -22.66
C ILE A 298 -0.67 -5.28 -23.26
N LEU A 299 -1.82 -4.61 -23.45
CA LEU A 299 -3.00 -5.20 -24.09
C LEU A 299 -2.74 -5.61 -25.53
N GLU A 300 -2.10 -4.76 -26.33
CA GLU A 300 -1.86 -5.00 -27.75
C GLU A 300 -0.76 -6.07 -27.96
N GLY A 301 0.23 -6.13 -27.07
CA GLY A 301 1.37 -7.05 -27.13
C GLY A 301 1.27 -8.28 -26.22
N TRP A 302 0.12 -8.57 -25.60
CA TRP A 302 0.06 -9.53 -24.48
C TRP A 302 0.65 -10.92 -24.80
N GLU A 303 0.40 -11.49 -25.99
CA GLU A 303 0.96 -12.78 -26.40
C GLU A 303 2.48 -12.72 -26.56
N SER A 304 2.99 -11.68 -27.22
CA SER A 304 4.43 -11.52 -27.47
C SER A 304 5.20 -11.21 -26.19
N LEU A 305 4.54 -10.55 -25.23
CA LEU A 305 5.01 -10.30 -23.87
C LEU A 305 4.90 -11.54 -22.97
N GLY A 306 4.28 -12.62 -23.42
CA GLY A 306 4.19 -13.90 -22.71
C GLY A 306 3.15 -13.93 -21.59
N LEU A 307 2.08 -13.15 -21.70
CA LEU A 307 0.95 -13.21 -20.76
C LEU A 307 0.07 -14.42 -21.08
N ALA A 308 -0.52 -15.03 -20.05
CA ALA A 308 -1.35 -16.22 -20.19
C ALA A 308 -2.75 -15.93 -20.76
N SER A 309 -3.22 -14.70 -20.60
CA SER A 309 -4.55 -14.27 -21.02
C SER A 309 -4.50 -12.81 -21.49
N LYS A 310 -5.48 -12.45 -22.31
CA LYS A 310 -5.68 -11.06 -22.73
C LYS A 310 -6.01 -10.19 -21.50
N PRO A 311 -5.30 -9.07 -21.29
CA PRO A 311 -5.54 -8.16 -20.17
C PRO A 311 -6.99 -7.67 -20.08
N ASN A 312 -7.46 -7.48 -18.85
CA ASN A 312 -8.80 -6.98 -18.51
C ASN A 312 -8.70 -5.91 -17.41
N VAL A 313 -9.83 -5.46 -16.86
CA VAL A 313 -9.86 -4.40 -15.84
C VAL A 313 -9.12 -4.78 -14.55
N GLY A 314 -9.23 -6.02 -14.10
CA GLY A 314 -8.53 -6.50 -12.89
C GLY A 314 -7.07 -6.84 -13.16
N GLU A 315 -6.84 -7.54 -14.27
CA GLU A 315 -5.54 -7.98 -14.78
C GLU A 315 -5.06 -7.07 -15.91
N ASN A 316 -4.78 -5.81 -15.57
CA ASN A 316 -4.40 -4.75 -16.50
C ASN A 316 -2.87 -4.50 -16.58
N GLY A 317 -2.06 -5.50 -16.22
CA GLY A 317 -0.60 -5.43 -16.25
C GLY A 317 0.04 -4.67 -15.08
N VAL A 318 -0.37 -3.42 -14.83
CA VAL A 318 0.36 -2.49 -13.95
C VAL A 318 -0.53 -1.68 -12.99
N HIS A 319 0.06 -1.33 -11.86
CA HIS A 319 -0.42 -0.32 -10.90
C HIS A 319 0.48 0.91 -10.92
N ALA A 320 -0.10 2.09 -10.66
CA ALA A 320 0.64 3.24 -10.20
C ALA A 320 -0.19 4.05 -9.21
N SER A 321 0.50 4.72 -8.27
CA SER A 321 -0.08 5.60 -7.26
C SER A 321 -1.08 6.62 -7.84
N ALA A 322 -2.19 6.89 -7.14
CA ALA A 322 -3.25 7.79 -7.63
C ALA A 322 -3.03 9.27 -7.28
N SER A 323 -2.18 9.56 -6.29
CA SER A 323 -1.80 10.90 -5.85
C SER A 323 -0.43 10.90 -5.14
N PRO A 324 0.21 12.06 -4.92
CA PRO A 324 1.44 12.17 -4.13
C PRO A 324 1.31 11.61 -2.71
N PHE A 325 0.15 11.77 -2.08
CA PHE A 325 -0.10 11.25 -0.73
C PHE A 325 -0.24 9.72 -0.72
N GLU A 326 -1.02 9.17 -1.64
CA GLU A 326 -1.09 7.71 -1.81
C GLU A 326 0.27 7.13 -2.16
N ALA A 327 1.05 7.82 -2.99
CA ALA A 327 2.40 7.38 -3.32
C ALA A 327 3.32 7.33 -2.11
N LEU A 328 3.19 8.27 -1.16
CA LEU A 328 3.91 8.22 0.12
C LEU A 328 3.48 6.99 0.93
N ALA A 329 2.17 6.78 1.11
CA ALA A 329 1.64 5.63 1.84
C ALA A 329 2.11 4.30 1.23
N GLU A 330 2.08 4.21 -0.11
CA GLU A 330 2.54 3.07 -0.86
C GLU A 330 4.04 2.85 -0.73
N ARG A 331 4.89 3.89 -0.85
CA ARG A 331 6.34 3.73 -0.66
C ARG A 331 6.66 3.28 0.76
N MET A 332 6.05 3.89 1.78
CA MET A 332 6.22 3.47 3.18
C MET A 332 5.87 2.00 3.37
N ASN A 333 4.77 1.54 2.79
CA ASN A 333 4.34 0.15 2.87
C ASN A 333 5.26 -0.81 2.09
N TRP A 334 5.50 -0.54 0.80
CA TRP A 334 6.16 -1.48 -0.12
C TRP A 334 7.68 -1.49 -0.03
N THR A 335 8.31 -0.38 0.35
CA THR A 335 9.78 -0.28 0.45
C THR A 335 10.27 -0.14 1.89
N GLY A 336 9.38 0.10 2.84
CA GLY A 336 9.72 0.32 4.24
C GLY A 336 10.41 1.67 4.51
N VAL A 337 10.43 2.59 3.53
CA VAL A 337 11.03 3.92 3.73
C VAL A 337 10.30 4.66 4.87
N PRO A 338 11.02 5.13 5.91
CA PRO A 338 10.41 5.90 6.97
C PRO A 338 9.84 7.24 6.48
N LEU A 339 8.75 7.70 7.09
CA LEU A 339 8.12 9.00 6.77
C LEU A 339 9.12 10.17 6.72
N ARG A 340 10.09 10.20 7.65
CA ARG A 340 11.09 11.27 7.76
C ARG A 340 12.22 11.15 6.72
N GLU A 341 12.36 9.99 6.09
CA GLU A 341 13.35 9.74 5.05
C GLU A 341 12.75 9.91 3.64
N ASP A 342 11.43 9.84 3.52
CA ASP A 342 10.72 10.18 2.29
C ASP A 342 10.69 11.70 2.04
N ALA A 343 11.00 12.13 0.81
CA ALA A 343 11.06 13.55 0.47
C ALA A 343 9.70 14.24 0.53
N PHE A 344 8.64 13.57 0.07
CA PHE A 344 7.28 14.11 0.16
C PHE A 344 6.77 14.08 1.61
N GLY A 345 7.11 13.00 2.34
CA GLY A 345 6.86 12.90 3.78
C GLY A 345 7.45 14.05 4.60
N ARG A 346 8.72 14.39 4.36
CA ARG A 346 9.33 15.60 4.95
C ARG A 346 8.62 16.88 4.54
N GLY A 347 8.22 17.01 3.28
CA GLY A 347 7.43 18.14 2.79
C GLY A 347 6.14 18.34 3.59
N LEU A 348 5.38 17.27 3.87
CA LEU A 348 4.16 17.34 4.67
C LEU A 348 4.43 17.78 6.11
N LEU A 349 5.48 17.22 6.73
CA LEU A 349 5.90 17.62 8.08
C LEU A 349 6.28 19.11 8.12
N ALA A 350 7.06 19.56 7.13
CA ALA A 350 7.47 20.95 6.98
C ALA A 350 6.29 21.90 6.66
N ALA A 351 5.23 21.40 6.01
CA ALA A 351 3.98 22.11 5.79
C ALA A 351 3.11 22.20 7.07
N GLY A 352 3.53 21.58 8.17
CA GLY A 352 2.83 21.63 9.46
C GLY A 352 1.82 20.51 9.69
N VAL A 353 1.83 19.45 8.88
CA VAL A 353 0.97 18.28 9.11
C VAL A 353 1.65 17.34 10.11
N PRO A 354 1.04 17.05 11.28
CA PRO A 354 1.65 16.16 12.27
C PRO A 354 1.88 14.74 11.74
N ALA A 355 2.94 14.07 12.22
CA ALA A 355 3.28 12.71 11.79
C ALA A 355 2.14 11.71 12.08
N GLU A 356 1.46 11.88 13.21
CA GLU A 356 0.32 11.08 13.64
C GLU A 356 -0.89 11.28 12.71
N THR A 357 -1.09 12.52 12.24
CA THR A 357 -2.12 12.82 11.24
C THR A 357 -1.80 12.17 9.90
N ILE A 358 -0.55 12.26 9.44
CA ILE A 358 -0.10 11.61 8.20
C ILE A 358 -0.28 10.08 8.29
N ALA A 359 0.09 9.48 9.43
CA ALA A 359 -0.11 8.05 9.66
C ALA A 359 -1.59 7.64 9.68
N ALA A 360 -2.47 8.43 10.33
CA ALA A 360 -3.90 8.16 10.31
C ALA A 360 -4.51 8.30 8.90
N TRP A 361 -3.96 9.20 8.09
CA TRP A 361 -4.38 9.44 6.72
C TRP A 361 -4.04 8.32 5.74
N THR A 362 -3.05 7.46 6.04
CA THR A 362 -2.75 6.29 5.18
C THR A 362 -3.86 5.24 5.17
N GLU A 363 -4.78 5.29 6.15
CA GLU A 363 -5.96 4.42 6.24
C GLU A 363 -7.17 4.96 5.44
N ASP A 364 -6.98 6.01 4.64
CA ASP A 364 -8.00 6.66 3.81
C ASP A 364 -9.25 7.10 4.62
N PRO A 365 -9.09 7.94 5.65
CA PRO A 365 -10.20 8.39 6.47
C PRO A 365 -11.16 9.32 5.70
N GLN A 366 -12.36 9.49 6.24
CA GLN A 366 -13.27 10.53 5.77
C GLN A 366 -12.80 11.89 6.30
N VAL A 367 -12.60 12.84 5.40
CA VAL A 367 -12.14 14.20 5.71
C VAL A 367 -13.02 15.26 5.04
N ALA A 368 -12.91 16.50 5.51
CA ALA A 368 -13.52 17.66 4.88
C ALA A 368 -12.45 18.54 4.21
N LEU A 369 -12.67 18.88 2.94
CA LEU A 369 -11.81 19.75 2.15
C LEU A 369 -12.65 20.64 1.24
N GLY A 370 -12.55 21.96 1.39
CA GLY A 370 -13.25 22.92 0.52
C GLY A 370 -14.77 22.75 0.50
N GLY A 371 -15.38 22.40 1.64
CA GLY A 371 -16.83 22.16 1.77
C GLY A 371 -17.31 20.80 1.25
N LYS A 372 -16.42 19.97 0.70
CA LYS A 372 -16.71 18.58 0.32
C LYS A 372 -16.28 17.64 1.44
N LYS A 373 -17.06 16.57 1.66
CA LYS A 373 -16.70 15.45 2.53
C LYS A 373 -16.49 14.21 1.68
N GLY A 374 -15.47 13.42 1.99
CA GLY A 374 -15.17 12.18 1.26
C GLY A 374 -13.92 11.48 1.79
N SER A 375 -13.55 10.40 1.11
CA SER A 375 -12.25 9.73 1.33
C SER A 375 -11.11 10.73 1.05
N LEU A 376 -10.07 10.68 1.87
CA LEU A 376 -8.89 11.51 1.66
C LEU A 376 -8.25 11.21 0.30
N PHE A 377 -8.11 9.93 -0.05
CA PHE A 377 -7.49 9.52 -1.32
C PHE A 377 -8.31 10.04 -2.51
N ASP A 378 -9.63 9.86 -2.49
CA ASP A 378 -10.52 10.37 -3.54
C ASP A 378 -10.44 11.91 -3.68
N LEU A 379 -10.22 12.65 -2.59
CA LEU A 379 -10.13 14.12 -2.61
C LEU A 379 -8.76 14.64 -3.11
N LEU A 380 -7.72 13.80 -3.01
CA LEU A 380 -6.35 14.12 -3.41
C LEU A 380 -5.95 13.49 -4.76
N GLU A 381 -6.77 12.61 -5.32
CA GLU A 381 -6.56 11.94 -6.60
C GLU A 381 -6.23 12.95 -7.72
N ASP A 382 -5.26 12.61 -8.58
CA ASP A 382 -4.82 13.39 -9.74
C ASP A 382 -4.22 14.78 -9.45
N ARG A 383 -4.05 15.15 -8.18
CA ARG A 383 -3.38 16.39 -7.79
C ARG A 383 -1.86 16.26 -7.82
N ASP A 384 -1.20 17.38 -8.09
CA ASP A 384 0.25 17.48 -8.09
C ASP A 384 0.83 17.70 -6.69
N ALA A 385 2.11 17.37 -6.52
CA ALA A 385 2.78 17.40 -5.21
C ALA A 385 2.72 18.76 -4.51
N ASP A 386 2.90 19.85 -5.25
CA ASP A 386 2.82 21.22 -4.74
C ASP A 386 1.39 21.60 -4.28
N ASP A 387 0.37 21.23 -5.05
CA ASP A 387 -1.03 21.43 -4.67
C ASP A 387 -1.37 20.64 -3.40
N VAL A 388 -0.99 19.35 -3.34
CA VAL A 388 -1.23 18.51 -2.15
C VAL A 388 -0.57 19.11 -0.90
N LEU A 389 0.67 19.58 -1.01
CA LEU A 389 1.37 20.24 0.11
C LEU A 389 0.68 21.54 0.55
N ALA A 390 0.09 22.29 -0.38
CA ALA A 390 -0.61 23.54 -0.11
C ALA A 390 -2.01 23.35 0.51
N ILE A 391 -2.67 22.21 0.24
CA ILE A 391 -4.01 21.88 0.77
C ILE A 391 -3.96 21.05 2.05
N ALA A 392 -2.94 20.21 2.23
CA ALA A 392 -2.88 19.27 3.35
C ALA A 392 -3.07 19.94 4.73
N PRO A 393 -2.44 21.10 5.04
CA PRO A 393 -2.65 21.77 6.33
C PRO A 393 -4.08 22.30 6.57
N LYS A 394 -4.91 22.35 5.52
CA LYS A 394 -6.30 22.86 5.57
C LYS A 394 -7.33 21.74 5.69
N ILE A 395 -6.90 20.48 5.64
CA ILE A 395 -7.78 19.31 5.77
C ILE A 395 -8.18 19.16 7.23
N SER A 396 -9.49 19.03 7.48
CA SER A 396 -10.01 18.71 8.81
C SER A 396 -10.72 17.35 8.80
N ALA A 397 -10.88 16.74 9.97
CA ALA A 397 -11.75 15.58 10.11
C ALA A 397 -13.19 15.92 9.64
N ALA A 398 -13.86 14.95 8.99
CA ALA A 398 -15.20 15.12 8.41
C ALA A 398 -16.33 15.14 9.45
#